data_AF-Q54J78-F1
#
_entry.id   AF-Q54J78-F1
#
_cell.length_a   1.000
_cell.length_b   1.000
_cell.length_c   1.000
_cell.angle_alpha   90.00
_cell.angle_beta   90.00
_cell.angle_gamma   90.00
#
_symmetry.space_group_name_H-M   'P 1'
#
loop_
_entity.id
_entity.type
_entity.pdbx_description
1 polymer ?
#
loop_
_entity_poly.entity_id
_entity_poly.type
_entity_poly.pdbx_seq_one_letter_code
_entity_poly.pdbx_strand_id
1 'polypeptide(L)'
;MEMIRIFLIYLILKIIIINGENNEYSKGYGVGIVFPGSKCLNYVGDSIGQPLCNNRLFNGGKKIYSTVTLVDNKNISSQELSKIEILKSFEALTFLQDQCDDLLFTQFGLCDLNFSPCVETIPKITPLQNVSLPQRLCKSVCERMVSNCPRLSLKIDCSISFLFPEIGTEYNLTLYGYTENKGLYKVPCIDPTDGYNNISNQMELIQACPYPLLLKNSSDPKYSPNKGYTYLPPTNCVLTCPMPNYTKTQWKRVYDMAKTLSSISFICACYNILTFGILNRKRKSKYNICITLMSTSIALVYLTDIIKFGYGIEEFLCPEPGRSAVQNDAACGITGAMFHFGITYCCCWAMTMSIVLFCSVKRIKLFYFRHFMIGNTIFTIITTVILLSAKKMVAGTGYIECWVRERWFVITLFWLPCGIGLSIGIFCIGGVIHEIYNISKKVNIRESEFILRQIKPFSLVFSVAGSFLYLFIFFFDVERKIDSYKAAVADYVLCLLSGGSEETCFTTGPNYASFFIFYFFIRVFGVLFFSIYGTSRVARDIWSEVVFDEVRSRLSQSESGISRNNSRTDISFGKNNNSKNSNNSKNSNNSKNSNNSDNDSKSIELEKK
;
A
#
# COMPACT_ATOMS: atom_id res chain seq x y z
N MET A 1 5.29 48.74 -5.50
CA MET A 1 4.24 49.34 -4.63
C MET A 1 4.32 48.80 -3.19
N GLU A 2 4.45 47.48 -2.99
CA GLU A 2 4.67 46.84 -1.68
C GLU A 2 5.84 47.44 -0.86
N MET A 3 7.02 47.62 -1.46
CA MET A 3 8.18 48.21 -0.74
C MET A 3 7.94 49.64 -0.22
N ILE A 4 7.17 50.45 -0.93
CA ILE A 4 6.84 51.82 -0.49
C ILE A 4 5.88 51.77 0.71
N ARG A 5 4.92 50.82 0.73
CA ARG A 5 4.05 50.59 1.89
C ARG A 5 4.84 50.13 3.12
N ILE A 6 5.76 49.19 2.97
CA ILE A 6 6.60 48.71 4.09
C ILE A 6 7.47 49.86 4.62
N PHE A 7 8.07 50.67 3.73
CA PHE A 7 8.88 51.82 4.14
C PHE A 7 8.05 52.90 4.84
N LEU A 8 6.82 53.18 4.37
CA LEU A 8 5.90 54.11 5.04
C LEU A 8 5.45 53.59 6.40
N ILE A 9 5.14 52.30 6.54
CA ILE A 9 4.79 51.68 7.83
C ILE A 9 5.97 51.78 8.80
N TYR A 10 7.19 51.54 8.33
CA TYR A 10 8.41 51.69 9.14
C TYR A 10 8.67 53.15 9.54
N LEU A 11 8.49 54.11 8.64
CA LEU A 11 8.60 55.55 8.94
C LEU A 11 7.54 56.00 9.94
N ILE A 12 6.30 55.57 9.77
CA ILE A 12 5.19 55.86 10.70
C ILE A 12 5.50 55.24 12.07
N LEU A 13 5.99 54.00 12.14
CA LEU A 13 6.45 53.39 13.38
C LEU A 13 7.61 54.17 14.01
N LYS A 14 8.60 54.61 13.24
CA LYS A 14 9.71 55.43 13.76
C LYS A 14 9.24 56.80 14.28
N ILE A 15 8.36 57.48 13.56
CA ILE A 15 7.81 58.78 13.99
C ILE A 15 6.97 58.60 15.26
N ILE A 16 6.18 57.52 15.35
CA ILE A 16 5.43 57.18 16.56
C ILE A 16 6.38 56.86 17.72
N ILE A 17 7.49 56.16 17.48
CA ILE A 17 8.52 55.88 18.50
C ILE A 17 9.19 57.18 18.97
N ILE A 18 9.60 58.06 18.05
CA ILE A 18 10.28 59.33 18.38
C ILE A 18 9.34 60.29 19.14
N ASN A 19 8.08 60.45 18.69
CA ASN A 19 7.13 61.28 19.43
C ASN A 19 6.61 60.61 20.72
N GLY A 20 6.78 59.29 20.84
CA GLY A 20 6.37 58.51 22.01
C GLY A 20 7.34 58.57 23.18
N GLU A 21 8.59 59.02 23.00
CA GLU A 21 9.64 59.00 24.05
C GLU A 21 9.28 59.77 25.32
N ASN A 22 8.29 60.67 25.30
CA ASN A 22 7.84 61.37 26.51
C ASN A 22 6.83 60.59 27.37
N ASN A 23 6.33 59.45 26.90
CA ASN A 23 5.52 58.56 27.72
C ASN A 23 6.43 57.48 28.30
N GLU A 24 6.99 57.77 29.47
CA GLU A 24 7.70 56.78 30.29
C GLU A 24 6.73 55.65 30.66
N TYR A 25 6.69 54.61 29.82
CA TYR A 25 5.90 53.42 30.08
C TYR A 25 6.40 52.76 31.35
N SER A 26 5.47 52.28 32.18
CA SER A 26 5.83 51.64 33.44
C SER A 26 6.69 50.41 33.17
N LYS A 27 7.85 50.28 33.83
CA LYS A 27 8.74 49.12 33.67
C LYS A 27 7.95 47.81 33.89
N GLY A 28 8.09 46.86 32.97
CA GLY A 28 7.40 45.56 33.00
C GLY A 28 6.02 45.54 32.32
N TYR A 29 5.51 46.68 31.87
CA TYR A 29 4.27 46.75 31.08
C TYR A 29 4.57 46.73 29.58
N GLY A 30 3.76 45.97 28.83
CA GLY A 30 3.73 46.01 27.37
C GLY A 30 2.80 47.10 26.85
N VAL A 31 2.92 47.47 25.57
CA VAL A 31 2.02 48.44 24.93
C VAL A 31 0.98 47.72 24.08
N GLY A 32 -0.30 48.01 24.33
CA GLY A 32 -1.42 47.38 23.64
C GLY A 32 -2.05 48.28 22.58
N ILE A 33 -2.50 47.67 21.48
CA ILE A 33 -3.27 48.34 20.42
C ILE A 33 -4.76 48.07 20.65
N VAL A 34 -5.57 49.12 20.58
CA VAL A 34 -7.03 49.04 20.68
C VAL A 34 -7.61 48.91 19.27
N PHE A 35 -8.31 47.80 18.99
CA PHE A 35 -9.01 47.62 17.72
C PHE A 35 -10.46 48.12 17.82
N PRO A 36 -10.85 49.14 17.01
CA PRO A 36 -12.24 49.60 16.96
C PRO A 36 -13.17 48.46 16.56
N GLY A 37 -14.27 48.28 17.30
CA GLY A 37 -15.27 47.23 17.03
C GLY A 37 -14.97 45.85 17.62
N SER A 38 -13.86 45.70 18.35
CA SER A 38 -13.63 44.51 19.17
C SER A 38 -14.68 44.37 20.27
N LYS A 39 -15.03 43.12 20.62
CA LYS A 39 -16.04 42.79 21.63
C LYS A 39 -15.55 41.64 22.52
N CYS A 40 -15.93 41.67 23.79
CA CYS A 40 -15.80 40.53 24.68
C CYS A 40 -16.97 39.56 24.43
N LEU A 41 -16.70 38.48 23.71
CA LEU A 41 -17.70 37.45 23.37
C LEU A 41 -17.37 36.16 24.10
N ASN A 42 -18.37 35.34 24.42
CA ASN A 42 -18.08 34.01 24.95
C ASN A 42 -17.41 33.14 23.88
N TYR A 43 -16.65 32.14 24.33
CA TYR A 43 -16.12 31.13 23.44
C TYR A 43 -17.28 30.48 22.67
N VAL A 44 -17.18 30.44 21.33
CA VAL A 44 -18.20 29.78 20.50
C VAL A 44 -18.28 28.27 20.79
N GLY A 45 -17.27 27.71 21.46
CA GLY A 45 -17.16 26.29 21.74
C GLY A 45 -16.39 25.57 20.65
N ASP A 46 -16.02 24.33 20.94
CA ASP A 46 -15.35 23.44 20.00
C ASP A 46 -16.35 22.87 18.97
N SER A 47 -15.85 22.55 17.78
CA SER A 47 -16.68 21.85 16.78
C SER A 47 -17.00 20.43 17.25
N ILE A 48 -18.18 19.90 16.88
CA ILE A 48 -18.57 18.53 17.20
C ILE A 48 -17.50 17.55 16.67
N GLY A 49 -16.88 16.79 17.56
CA GLY A 49 -15.84 15.80 17.23
C GLY A 49 -14.40 16.32 17.18
N GLN A 50 -14.18 17.62 17.44
CA GLN A 50 -12.85 18.22 17.51
C GLN A 50 -12.70 19.04 18.79
N PRO A 51 -12.55 18.41 19.97
CA PRO A 51 -12.26 19.14 21.20
C PRO A 51 -10.91 19.85 21.03
N LEU A 52 -10.85 21.14 21.36
CA LEU A 52 -9.68 21.98 21.30
C LEU A 52 -9.48 22.68 22.65
N CYS A 53 -10.25 23.73 22.91
CA CYS A 53 -10.03 24.59 24.07
C CYS A 53 -11.19 24.61 25.05
N ASN A 54 -12.25 23.84 24.83
CA ASN A 54 -13.32 23.72 25.82
C ASN A 54 -12.75 23.16 27.14
N ASN A 55 -13.01 23.86 28.26
CA ASN A 55 -12.42 23.61 29.59
C ASN A 55 -10.91 23.88 29.74
N ARG A 56 -10.24 24.47 28.74
CA ARG A 56 -8.81 24.83 28.78
C ARG A 56 -8.56 26.33 28.73
N LEU A 57 -9.60 27.09 29.01
CA LEU A 57 -9.59 28.54 28.96
C LEU A 57 -9.84 29.09 30.35
N PHE A 58 -9.15 30.16 30.67
CA PHE A 58 -9.40 30.89 31.90
C PHE A 58 -10.89 31.27 32.03
N ASN A 59 -11.44 31.12 33.24
CA ASN A 59 -12.87 31.33 33.54
C ASN A 59 -13.83 30.52 32.64
N GLY A 60 -13.39 29.40 32.06
CA GLY A 60 -14.20 28.56 31.17
C GLY A 60 -14.55 29.24 29.84
N GLY A 61 -13.72 30.18 29.38
CA GLY A 61 -13.94 30.87 28.09
C GLY A 61 -15.07 31.91 28.12
N LYS A 62 -15.47 32.37 29.30
CA LYS A 62 -16.37 33.53 29.44
C LYS A 62 -15.58 34.81 29.10
N LYS A 63 -16.13 35.64 28.21
CA LYS A 63 -15.52 36.90 27.75
C LYS A 63 -14.11 36.74 27.15
N ILE A 64 -14.04 36.21 25.95
CA ILE A 64 -12.84 36.17 25.11
C ILE A 64 -12.81 37.37 24.19
N TYR A 65 -11.61 37.87 23.93
CA TYR A 65 -11.40 39.01 23.06
C TYR A 65 -11.62 38.59 21.61
N SER A 66 -12.59 39.20 20.94
CA SER A 66 -12.93 38.88 19.56
C SER A 66 -13.01 40.14 18.71
N THR A 67 -12.22 40.17 17.64
CA THR A 67 -12.35 41.10 16.52
C THR A 67 -13.10 40.44 15.35
N VAL A 68 -13.77 41.26 14.54
CA VAL A 68 -14.37 40.85 13.26
C VAL A 68 -13.52 41.46 12.16
N THR A 69 -12.97 40.60 11.29
CA THR A 69 -12.13 41.04 10.17
C THR A 69 -12.83 40.66 8.88
N LEU A 70 -12.89 41.58 7.92
CA LEU A 70 -13.39 41.31 6.58
C LEU A 70 -12.28 40.62 5.77
N VAL A 71 -12.44 39.33 5.50
CA VAL A 71 -11.56 38.55 4.61
C VAL A 71 -12.41 38.06 3.45
N ASP A 72 -12.05 38.44 2.22
CA ASP A 72 -12.80 38.09 1.00
C ASP A 72 -14.29 38.41 1.05
N ASN A 73 -14.64 39.61 1.57
CA ASN A 73 -16.02 40.07 1.79
C ASN A 73 -16.85 39.20 2.75
N LYS A 74 -16.22 38.27 3.49
CA LYS A 74 -16.84 37.53 4.58
C LYS A 74 -16.35 38.09 5.90
N ASN A 75 -17.29 38.30 6.82
CA ASN A 75 -16.96 38.61 8.21
C ASN A 75 -16.46 37.32 8.87
N ILE A 76 -15.14 37.18 8.98
CA ILE A 76 -14.52 36.08 9.70
C ILE A 76 -14.20 36.58 11.11
N SER A 77 -14.66 35.81 12.10
CA SER A 77 -14.31 36.13 13.48
C SER A 77 -12.86 35.74 13.74
N SER A 78 -12.13 36.56 14.50
CA SER A 78 -10.80 36.18 15.01
C SER A 78 -10.81 34.83 15.72
N GLN A 79 -11.91 34.45 16.38
CA GLN A 79 -12.04 33.13 17.00
C GLN A 79 -11.91 31.99 15.98
N GLU A 80 -12.47 32.12 14.77
CA GLU A 80 -12.34 31.10 13.72
C GLU A 80 -10.90 30.97 13.22
N LEU A 81 -10.19 32.09 13.07
CA LEU A 81 -8.78 32.08 12.68
C LEU A 81 -7.92 31.45 13.79
N SER A 82 -8.14 31.83 15.05
CA SER A 82 -7.47 31.26 16.22
C SER A 82 -7.70 29.75 16.34
N LYS A 83 -8.91 29.24 16.01
CA LYS A 83 -9.17 27.78 15.99
C LYS A 83 -8.27 27.04 15.02
N ILE A 84 -8.05 27.59 13.82
CA ILE A 84 -7.19 26.99 12.80
C ILE A 84 -5.73 26.98 13.28
N GLU A 85 -5.27 28.07 13.90
CA GLU A 85 -3.91 28.19 14.44
C GLU A 85 -3.65 27.26 15.63
N ILE A 86 -4.62 27.13 16.54
CA ILE A 86 -4.56 26.19 17.66
C ILE A 86 -4.54 24.76 17.14
N LEU A 87 -5.39 24.40 16.17
CA LEU A 87 -5.42 23.06 15.61
C LEU A 87 -4.03 22.68 15.06
N LYS A 88 -3.41 23.56 14.26
CA LYS A 88 -2.04 23.34 13.76
C LYS A 88 -1.00 23.24 14.87
N SER A 89 -1.17 24.01 15.94
CA SER A 89 -0.27 23.96 17.10
C SER A 89 -0.45 22.65 17.88
N PHE A 90 -1.67 22.16 18.03
CA PHE A 90 -1.98 20.88 18.68
C PHE A 90 -1.50 19.70 17.84
N GLU A 91 -1.61 19.78 16.51
CA GLU A 91 -1.02 18.81 15.59
C GLU A 91 0.49 18.73 15.81
N ALA A 92 1.19 19.87 15.86
CA ALA A 92 2.63 19.90 16.12
C ALA A 92 2.98 19.35 17.52
N LEU A 93 2.25 19.75 18.56
CA LEU A 93 2.43 19.25 19.93
C LEU A 93 2.20 17.74 20.05
N THR A 94 1.28 17.18 19.26
CA THR A 94 0.98 15.74 19.27
C THR A 94 2.23 14.92 18.94
N PHE A 95 3.09 15.40 18.03
CA PHE A 95 4.36 14.75 17.67
C PHE A 95 5.55 15.13 18.56
N LEU A 96 5.35 15.97 19.58
CA LEU A 96 6.39 16.41 20.53
C LEU A 96 6.18 15.82 21.94
N GLN A 97 5.32 14.81 22.08
CA GLN A 97 4.99 14.21 23.39
C GLN A 97 6.20 13.67 24.16
N ASP A 98 7.21 13.18 23.45
CA ASP A 98 8.47 12.66 24.02
C ASP A 98 9.50 13.75 24.34
N GLN A 99 9.26 14.99 23.88
CA GLN A 99 10.17 16.15 24.03
C GLN A 99 9.62 17.23 24.96
N CYS A 100 8.46 17.00 25.55
CA CYS A 100 7.73 17.97 26.37
C CYS A 100 7.46 17.39 27.76
N ASP A 101 7.89 18.10 28.81
CA ASP A 101 7.71 17.65 30.20
C ASP A 101 6.27 17.82 30.69
N ASP A 102 5.61 18.94 30.33
CA ASP A 102 4.22 19.23 30.69
C ASP A 102 3.44 19.74 29.47
N LEU A 103 2.96 18.77 28.68
CA LEU A 103 2.22 19.03 27.46
C LEU A 103 0.82 19.61 27.74
N LEU A 104 0.21 19.29 28.89
CA LEU A 104 -1.11 19.76 29.25
C LEU A 104 -1.10 21.25 29.59
N PHE A 105 -0.13 21.71 30.38
CA PHE A 105 0.06 23.14 30.65
C PHE A 105 0.32 23.92 29.37
N THR A 106 1.12 23.35 28.48
CA THR A 106 1.42 23.93 27.17
C THR A 106 0.15 24.09 26.32
N GLN A 107 -0.72 23.08 26.28
CA GLN A 107 -2.01 23.19 25.58
C GLN A 107 -2.92 24.25 26.19
N PHE A 108 -2.95 24.34 27.53
CA PHE A 108 -3.72 25.37 28.25
C PHE A 108 -3.22 26.78 27.89
N GLY A 109 -1.91 27.00 27.96
CA GLY A 109 -1.30 28.27 27.60
C GLY A 109 -1.48 28.64 26.13
N LEU A 110 -1.45 27.67 25.21
CA LEU A 110 -1.76 27.92 23.79
C LEU A 110 -3.23 28.32 23.56
N CYS A 111 -4.15 27.72 24.33
CA CYS A 111 -5.56 28.10 24.30
C CYS A 111 -5.75 29.56 24.77
N ASP A 112 -5.20 29.94 25.92
CA ASP A 112 -5.31 31.32 26.43
C ASP A 112 -4.52 32.34 25.59
N LEU A 113 -3.42 31.92 24.95
CA LEU A 113 -2.67 32.76 24.02
C LEU A 113 -3.53 33.16 22.81
N ASN A 114 -4.22 32.19 22.21
CA ASN A 114 -5.02 32.39 21.00
C ASN A 114 -6.45 32.88 21.27
N PHE A 115 -6.97 32.62 22.47
CA PHE A 115 -8.28 33.05 22.95
C PHE A 115 -8.13 33.90 24.23
N SER A 116 -7.39 34.99 24.11
CA SER A 116 -7.11 35.88 25.25
C SER A 116 -8.39 36.32 25.96
N PRO A 117 -8.46 36.24 27.29
CA PRO A 117 -9.56 36.79 28.07
C PRO A 117 -9.75 38.27 27.79
N CYS A 118 -10.95 38.78 28.03
CA CYS A 118 -11.35 40.12 27.64
C CYS A 118 -11.85 40.91 28.83
N VAL A 119 -11.28 42.11 28.99
CA VAL A 119 -11.69 43.07 30.00
C VAL A 119 -12.50 44.16 29.31
N GLU A 120 -13.74 44.34 29.74
CA GLU A 120 -14.57 45.49 29.34
C GLU A 120 -14.26 46.64 30.29
N THR A 121 -13.93 47.80 29.74
CA THR A 121 -13.82 49.01 30.56
C THR A 121 -15.19 49.30 31.19
N ILE A 122 -15.22 49.48 32.51
CA ILE A 122 -16.42 49.95 33.20
C ILE A 122 -16.76 51.33 32.60
N PRO A 123 -18.03 51.64 32.30
CA PRO A 123 -18.46 52.91 31.70
C PRO A 123 -18.15 54.11 32.62
N LYS A 124 -16.89 54.52 32.64
CA LYS A 124 -16.37 55.76 33.23
C LYS A 124 -15.81 56.70 32.15
N ILE A 125 -15.78 56.23 30.91
CA ILE A 125 -15.17 56.92 29.78
C ILE A 125 -16.25 57.75 29.09
N THR A 126 -16.02 59.04 28.84
CA THR A 126 -17.01 59.94 28.21
C THR A 126 -16.54 60.28 26.79
N PRO A 127 -17.31 60.00 25.72
CA PRO A 127 -18.66 59.43 25.71
C PRO A 127 -18.68 57.98 26.19
N LEU A 128 -19.77 57.59 26.87
CA LEU A 128 -20.01 56.25 27.45
C LEU A 128 -19.89 55.15 26.38
N GLN A 129 -18.67 54.69 26.14
CA GLN A 129 -18.37 53.59 25.24
C GLN A 129 -17.59 52.52 26.00
N ASN A 130 -18.15 51.31 26.02
CA ASN A 130 -17.44 50.14 26.52
C ASN A 130 -16.38 49.75 25.50
N VAL A 131 -15.12 49.78 25.90
CA VAL A 131 -14.00 49.33 25.08
C VAL A 131 -13.61 47.94 25.57
N SER A 132 -13.55 46.99 24.65
CA SER A 132 -13.08 45.63 24.93
C SER A 132 -11.56 45.58 24.75
N LEU A 133 -10.85 45.05 25.74
CA LEU A 133 -9.38 44.97 25.74
C LEU A 133 -8.94 43.52 26.01
N PRO A 134 -7.96 42.98 25.26
CA PRO A 134 -7.45 41.64 25.51
C PRO A 134 -6.53 41.63 26.74
N GLN A 135 -6.65 40.59 27.54
CA GLN A 135 -5.73 40.27 28.63
C GLN A 135 -4.61 39.37 28.08
N ARG A 136 -3.37 39.88 28.04
CA ARG A 136 -2.23 39.18 27.46
C ARG A 136 -1.60 38.20 28.44
N LEU A 137 -1.03 37.11 27.93
CA LEU A 137 -0.36 36.08 28.73
C LEU A 137 0.91 36.66 29.38
N CYS A 138 1.16 36.37 30.66
CA CYS A 138 2.39 36.84 31.32
C CYS A 138 3.65 36.20 30.72
N LYS A 139 4.76 36.94 30.73
CA LYS A 139 6.08 36.47 30.28
C LYS A 139 6.52 35.19 30.97
N SER A 140 6.35 35.10 32.29
CA SER A 140 6.68 33.91 33.09
C SER A 140 5.96 32.65 32.61
N VAL A 141 4.71 32.78 32.16
CA VAL A 141 3.90 31.67 31.64
C VAL A 141 4.42 31.23 30.28
N CYS A 142 4.72 32.19 29.39
CA CYS A 142 5.35 31.90 28.10
C CYS A 142 6.68 31.17 28.29
N GLU A 143 7.53 31.69 29.17
CA GLU A 143 8.83 31.09 29.49
C GLU A 143 8.66 29.68 30.05
N ARG A 144 7.65 29.44 30.89
CA ARG A 144 7.32 28.09 31.40
C ARG A 144 6.81 27.16 30.30
N MET A 145 5.97 27.63 29.37
CA MET A 145 5.53 26.83 28.22
C MET A 145 6.73 26.44 27.35
N VAL A 146 7.62 27.39 27.07
CA VAL A 146 8.82 27.17 26.27
C VAL A 146 9.85 26.30 27.01
N SER A 147 10.00 26.44 28.32
CA SER A 147 10.89 25.57 29.10
C SER A 147 10.38 24.13 29.12
N ASN A 148 9.07 23.93 29.26
CA ASN A 148 8.43 22.62 29.27
C ASN A 148 8.44 21.96 27.88
N CYS A 149 8.45 22.76 26.81
CA CYS A 149 8.49 22.30 25.43
C CYS A 149 9.49 23.14 24.62
N PRO A 150 10.80 22.85 24.69
CA PRO A 150 11.85 23.69 24.09
C PRO A 150 11.67 23.97 22.59
N ARG A 151 11.08 23.04 21.84
CA ARG A 151 10.79 23.20 20.41
C ARG A 151 9.82 24.34 20.10
N LEU A 152 8.99 24.75 21.05
CA LEU A 152 8.09 25.90 20.87
C LEU A 152 8.83 27.23 20.77
N SER A 153 10.06 27.34 21.29
CA SER A 153 10.89 28.54 21.15
C SER A 153 11.12 28.95 19.69
N LEU A 154 11.03 28.01 18.75
CA LEU A 154 11.16 28.28 17.32
C LEU A 154 9.95 29.03 16.73
N LYS A 155 8.79 28.98 17.42
CA LYS A 155 7.53 29.59 16.99
C LYS A 155 7.08 30.71 17.93
N ILE A 156 7.43 30.64 19.20
CA ILE A 156 6.98 31.55 20.26
C ILE A 156 8.21 32.22 20.87
N ASP A 157 8.32 33.54 20.66
CA ASP A 157 9.36 34.36 21.26
C ASP A 157 8.82 35.10 22.48
N CYS A 158 9.17 34.61 23.68
CA CYS A 158 8.77 35.19 24.96
C CYS A 158 9.45 36.53 25.28
N SER A 159 10.44 36.96 24.48
CA SER A 159 11.11 38.25 24.67
C SER A 159 10.26 39.45 24.21
N ILE A 160 9.21 39.19 23.44
CA ILE A 160 8.33 40.20 22.85
C ILE A 160 7.37 40.75 23.93
N SER A 161 7.75 41.86 24.55
CA SER A 161 7.01 42.47 25.68
C SER A 161 5.57 42.90 25.36
N PHE A 162 5.24 43.19 24.09
CA PHE A 162 3.87 43.54 23.70
C PHE A 162 2.92 42.34 23.65
N LEU A 163 3.45 41.13 23.45
CA LEU A 163 2.69 39.87 23.49
C LEU A 163 2.73 39.24 24.87
N PHE A 164 3.90 39.30 25.51
CA PHE A 164 4.20 38.63 26.77
C PHE A 164 4.77 39.65 27.78
N PRO A 165 3.93 40.54 28.34
CA PRO A 165 4.38 41.49 29.36
C PRO A 165 4.72 40.79 30.68
N GLU A 166 5.54 41.45 31.51
CA GLU A 166 5.90 40.92 32.84
C GLU A 166 4.79 41.15 33.88
N ILE A 167 4.12 42.31 33.81
CA ILE A 167 3.07 42.70 34.78
C ILE A 167 1.71 42.87 34.09
N GLY A 168 1.68 43.47 32.91
CA GLY A 168 0.44 43.78 32.20
C GLY A 168 0.62 44.60 30.94
N THR A 169 -0.47 45.00 30.32
CA THR A 169 -0.48 45.80 29.09
C THR A 169 -1.12 47.16 29.35
N GLU A 170 -0.47 48.22 28.89
CA GLU A 170 -0.98 49.58 28.90
C GLU A 170 -1.63 49.90 27.55
N TYR A 171 -2.91 50.30 27.59
CA TYR A 171 -3.69 50.70 26.42
C TYR A 171 -3.94 52.20 26.45
N ASN A 172 -3.58 52.91 25.39
CA ASN A 172 -3.92 54.32 25.26
C ASN A 172 -5.39 54.48 24.84
N LEU A 173 -6.23 54.91 25.77
CA LEU A 173 -7.66 55.12 25.60
C LEU A 173 -8.04 56.60 25.46
N THR A 174 -7.07 57.49 25.21
CA THR A 174 -7.33 58.94 25.06
C THR A 174 -8.35 59.23 23.96
N LEU A 175 -8.29 58.49 22.84
CA LEU A 175 -9.24 58.61 21.72
C LEU A 175 -10.67 58.21 22.10
N TYR A 176 -10.84 57.47 23.18
CA TYR A 176 -12.13 57.04 23.68
C TYR A 176 -12.65 57.93 24.82
N GLY A 177 -11.84 58.90 25.31
CA GLY A 177 -12.22 59.84 26.36
C GLY A 177 -11.72 59.48 27.77
N TYR A 178 -10.77 58.55 27.88
CA TYR A 178 -10.17 58.18 29.16
C TYR A 178 -9.02 59.14 29.46
N THR A 179 -9.09 59.86 30.58
CA THR A 179 -8.13 60.92 30.95
C THR A 179 -7.29 60.59 32.19
N GLU A 180 -7.71 59.61 33.00
CA GLU A 180 -6.94 59.12 34.15
C GLU A 180 -5.61 58.51 33.68
N ASN A 181 -4.55 58.63 34.50
CA ASN A 181 -3.20 58.11 34.19
C ASN A 181 -2.69 58.52 32.79
N LYS A 182 -2.94 59.78 32.38
CA LYS A 182 -2.57 60.31 31.05
C LYS A 182 -3.20 59.53 29.89
N GLY A 183 -4.37 58.95 30.10
CA GLY A 183 -5.08 58.16 29.12
C GLY A 183 -4.60 56.70 28.98
N LEU A 184 -3.70 56.24 29.85
CA LEU A 184 -3.22 54.85 29.87
C LEU A 184 -4.05 53.98 30.82
N TYR A 185 -4.78 53.03 30.25
CA TYR A 185 -5.53 52.02 30.98
C TYR A 185 -4.69 50.76 31.14
N LYS A 186 -4.50 50.30 32.38
CA LYS A 186 -3.66 49.15 32.71
C LYS A 186 -4.51 47.88 32.79
N VAL A 187 -4.15 46.86 32.02
CA VAL A 187 -4.75 45.53 32.08
C VAL A 187 -3.68 44.55 32.58
N PRO A 188 -3.85 43.88 33.72
CA PRO A 188 -2.86 42.93 34.23
C PRO A 188 -2.71 41.75 33.28
N CYS A 189 -1.50 41.20 33.16
CA CYS A 189 -1.30 39.99 32.36
C CYS A 189 -1.98 38.79 33.04
N ILE A 190 -2.30 37.76 32.27
CA ILE A 190 -2.90 36.53 32.79
C ILE A 190 -1.84 35.47 33.12
N ASP A 191 -1.95 34.92 34.32
CA ASP A 191 -1.31 33.67 34.71
C ASP A 191 -2.37 32.56 34.83
N PRO A 192 -2.44 31.63 33.87
CA PRO A 192 -3.41 30.54 33.90
C PRO A 192 -3.04 29.41 34.87
N THR A 193 -1.92 29.49 35.58
CA THR A 193 -1.41 28.42 36.45
C THR A 193 -2.43 27.97 37.48
N ASP A 194 -3.15 28.91 38.11
CA ASP A 194 -4.17 28.58 39.11
C ASP A 194 -5.36 27.82 38.48
N GLY A 195 -5.78 28.25 37.29
CA GLY A 195 -6.83 27.58 36.52
C GLY A 195 -6.40 26.18 36.11
N TYR A 196 -5.16 26.01 35.64
CA TYR A 196 -4.59 24.74 35.27
C TYR A 196 -4.50 23.77 36.45
N ASN A 197 -3.98 24.21 37.60
CA ASN A 197 -3.81 23.37 38.79
C ASN A 197 -5.14 22.81 39.32
N ASN A 198 -6.25 23.55 39.13
CA ASN A 198 -7.57 23.13 39.55
C ASN A 198 -8.19 22.05 38.63
N ILE A 199 -7.77 21.97 37.36
CA ILE A 199 -8.40 21.12 36.33
C ILE A 199 -7.47 19.95 35.93
N SER A 200 -6.15 20.06 36.18
CA SER A 200 -5.11 19.14 35.69
C SER A 200 -5.40 17.66 35.94
N ASN A 201 -5.94 17.29 37.10
CA ASN A 201 -6.23 15.90 37.47
C ASN A 201 -7.32 15.23 36.61
N GLN A 202 -8.09 15.99 35.84
CA GLN A 202 -9.19 15.49 35.00
C GLN A 202 -8.92 15.64 33.49
N MET A 203 -7.78 16.22 33.12
CA MET A 203 -7.48 16.54 31.72
C MET A 203 -6.71 15.41 31.05
N GLU A 204 -7.31 14.84 30.01
CA GLU A 204 -6.60 14.00 29.05
C GLU A 204 -5.92 14.86 27.99
N LEU A 205 -4.79 14.40 27.47
CA LEU A 205 -4.10 15.07 26.37
C LEU A 205 -4.99 15.07 25.12
N ILE A 206 -5.32 16.26 24.60
CA ILE A 206 -6.00 16.35 23.29
C ILE A 206 -4.96 16.10 22.21
N GLN A 207 -5.12 15.02 21.47
CA GLN A 207 -4.28 14.73 20.32
C GLN A 207 -4.99 15.18 19.04
N ALA A 208 -4.25 15.81 18.14
CA ALA A 208 -4.73 16.22 16.82
C ALA A 208 -3.76 15.68 15.76
N CYS A 209 -4.30 15.16 14.66
CA CYS A 209 -3.50 14.59 13.58
C CYS A 209 -3.70 15.42 12.31
N PRO A 210 -2.62 15.89 11.67
CA PRO A 210 -2.73 16.68 10.45
C PRO A 210 -3.30 15.82 9.33
N TYR A 211 -4.27 16.37 8.58
CA TYR A 211 -4.81 15.68 7.41
C TYR A 211 -3.67 15.34 6.42
N PRO A 212 -3.61 14.11 5.87
CA PRO A 212 -4.63 13.06 5.88
C PRO A 212 -4.48 12.00 6.99
N LEU A 213 -3.63 12.21 7.99
CA LEU A 213 -3.50 11.29 9.12
C LEU A 213 -4.79 11.23 9.93
N LEU A 214 -5.09 10.06 10.48
CA LEU A 214 -6.33 9.82 11.21
C LEU A 214 -6.04 9.56 12.69
N LEU A 215 -6.78 10.22 13.56
CA LEU A 215 -6.72 9.97 15.00
C LEU A 215 -7.52 8.71 15.35
N LYS A 216 -6.86 7.69 15.91
CA LYS A 216 -7.49 6.46 16.42
C LYS A 216 -6.88 6.12 17.78
N ASN A 217 -7.68 5.79 18.78
CA ASN A 217 -7.14 5.48 20.09
C ASN A 217 -6.37 4.13 20.05
N SER A 218 -5.05 4.16 20.20
CA SER A 218 -4.20 2.96 20.19
C SER A 218 -4.46 2.01 21.36
N SER A 219 -5.04 2.54 22.45
CA SER A 219 -5.42 1.74 23.63
C SER A 219 -6.72 0.97 23.42
N ASP A 220 -7.55 1.35 22.45
CA ASP A 220 -8.78 0.64 22.13
C ASP A 220 -8.45 -0.64 21.32
N PRO A 221 -8.80 -1.85 21.82
CA PRO A 221 -8.59 -3.09 21.08
C PRO A 221 -9.25 -3.11 19.70
N LYS A 222 -10.25 -2.27 19.46
CA LYS A 222 -10.86 -2.07 18.13
C LYS A 222 -9.84 -1.57 17.10
N TYR A 223 -8.93 -0.70 17.49
CA TYR A 223 -7.95 -0.06 16.61
C TYR A 223 -6.52 -0.57 16.84
N SER A 224 -6.34 -1.75 17.45
CA SER A 224 -5.00 -2.29 17.74
C SER A 224 -4.11 -2.38 16.48
N PRO A 225 -2.77 -2.25 16.61
CA PRO A 225 -1.84 -2.43 15.49
C PRO A 225 -2.00 -3.78 14.77
N ASN A 226 -2.39 -4.83 15.50
CA ASN A 226 -2.64 -6.18 14.97
C ASN A 226 -3.84 -6.25 13.99
N LYS A 227 -4.69 -5.22 13.95
CA LYS A 227 -5.80 -5.08 12.99
C LYS A 227 -5.42 -4.30 11.72
N GLY A 228 -4.15 -3.91 11.59
CA GLY A 228 -3.62 -3.26 10.38
C GLY A 228 -3.49 -1.74 10.46
N TYR A 229 -3.72 -1.12 11.62
CA TYR A 229 -3.46 0.31 11.81
C TYR A 229 -1.97 0.53 12.09
N THR A 230 -1.33 1.38 11.28
CA THR A 230 0.08 1.73 11.46
C THR A 230 0.17 3.08 12.16
N TYR A 231 0.38 3.04 13.48
CA TYR A 231 0.55 4.22 14.32
C TYR A 231 1.90 4.89 14.10
N LEU A 232 1.96 6.18 14.42
CA LEU A 232 3.17 7.00 14.49
C LEU A 232 3.56 7.21 15.95
N PRO A 233 4.37 6.33 16.57
CA PRO A 233 4.75 6.50 17.97
C PRO A 233 5.44 7.85 18.20
N PRO A 234 5.22 8.50 19.35
CA PRO A 234 4.40 8.07 20.49
C PRO A 234 2.88 8.38 20.37
N THR A 235 2.40 8.77 19.20
CA THR A 235 1.06 9.34 18.99
C THR A 235 -0.03 8.31 18.68
N ASN A 236 -1.30 8.72 18.81
CA ASN A 236 -2.48 8.01 18.31
C ASN A 236 -2.80 8.34 16.83
N CYS A 237 -1.89 9.00 16.12
CA CYS A 237 -2.05 9.26 14.69
C CYS A 237 -1.70 8.02 13.87
N VAL A 238 -2.60 7.67 12.96
CA VAL A 238 -2.46 6.53 12.05
C VAL A 238 -2.11 7.03 10.65
N LEU A 239 -1.14 6.36 10.03
CA LEU A 239 -0.79 6.57 8.63
C LEU A 239 -1.95 6.25 7.68
N THR A 240 -2.00 6.95 6.56
CA THR A 240 -2.94 6.65 5.48
C THR A 240 -2.63 5.31 4.80
N CYS A 241 -3.67 4.72 4.20
CA CYS A 241 -3.58 3.50 3.40
C CYS A 241 -4.16 3.81 2.00
N PRO A 242 -3.45 3.52 0.89
CA PRO A 242 -2.07 3.01 0.85
C PRO A 242 -1.07 4.03 1.41
N MET A 243 0.12 3.55 1.80
CA MET A 243 1.17 4.44 2.31
C MET A 243 1.55 5.47 1.22
N PRO A 244 1.73 6.76 1.56
CA PRO A 244 1.98 7.83 0.58
C PRO A 244 3.42 7.85 0.06
N ASN A 245 3.94 6.68 -0.35
CA ASN A 245 5.26 6.51 -0.98
C ASN A 245 5.30 7.04 -2.42
N TYR A 246 4.13 7.13 -3.05
CA TYR A 246 3.94 7.48 -4.45
C TYR A 246 2.75 8.42 -4.60
N THR A 247 2.75 9.20 -5.67
CA THR A 247 1.61 10.05 -6.03
C THR A 247 0.38 9.18 -6.33
N LYS A 248 -0.84 9.73 -6.17
CA LYS A 248 -2.09 9.03 -6.58
C LYS A 248 -2.06 8.59 -8.05
N THR A 249 -1.43 9.39 -8.91
CA THR A 249 -1.25 9.07 -10.33
C THR A 249 -0.30 7.90 -10.56
N GLN A 250 0.77 7.79 -9.78
CA GLN A 250 1.69 6.66 -9.81
C GLN A 250 1.01 5.38 -9.32
N TRP A 251 0.30 5.43 -8.18
CA TRP A 251 -0.49 4.30 -7.68
C TRP A 251 -1.50 3.80 -8.72
N LYS A 252 -2.27 4.72 -9.31
CA LYS A 252 -3.24 4.40 -10.37
C LYS A 252 -2.58 3.69 -11.56
N ARG A 253 -1.41 4.14 -12.03
CA ARG A 253 -0.68 3.48 -13.13
C ARG A 253 -0.26 2.06 -12.78
N VAL A 254 0.18 1.83 -11.54
CA VAL A 254 0.55 0.49 -11.09
C VAL A 254 -0.70 -0.41 -11.02
N TYR A 255 -1.82 0.11 -10.52
CA TYR A 255 -3.10 -0.60 -10.48
C TYR A 255 -3.63 -0.94 -11.87
N ASP A 256 -3.59 0.00 -12.82
CA ASP A 256 -4.04 -0.19 -14.20
C ASP A 256 -3.16 -1.23 -14.93
N MET A 257 -1.84 -1.19 -14.70
CA MET A 257 -0.90 -2.19 -15.22
C MET A 257 -1.20 -3.57 -14.64
N ALA A 258 -1.34 -3.67 -13.31
CA ALA A 258 -1.68 -4.90 -12.61
C ALA A 258 -3.00 -5.47 -13.13
N LYS A 259 -4.03 -4.64 -13.30
CA LYS A 259 -5.35 -5.02 -13.82
C LYS A 259 -5.29 -5.58 -15.23
N THR A 260 -4.68 -4.84 -16.13
CA THR A 260 -4.62 -5.20 -17.55
C THR A 260 -3.78 -6.46 -17.75
N LEU A 261 -2.57 -6.47 -17.19
CA LEU A 261 -1.61 -7.55 -17.43
C LEU A 261 -2.04 -8.86 -16.77
N SER A 262 -2.63 -8.82 -15.58
CA SER A 262 -3.09 -10.05 -14.88
C SER A 262 -4.31 -10.65 -15.55
N SER A 263 -5.23 -9.84 -16.07
CA SER A 263 -6.40 -10.32 -16.80
C SER A 263 -5.99 -11.06 -18.08
N ILE A 264 -5.08 -10.46 -18.86
CA ILE A 264 -4.54 -11.08 -20.08
C ILE A 264 -3.76 -12.35 -19.70
N SER A 265 -2.86 -12.26 -18.73
CA SER A 265 -2.05 -13.39 -18.28
C SER A 265 -2.88 -14.54 -17.71
N PHE A 266 -4.01 -14.26 -17.04
CA PHE A 266 -4.95 -15.28 -16.56
C PHE A 266 -5.59 -16.04 -17.72
N ILE A 267 -6.08 -15.34 -18.75
CA ILE A 267 -6.65 -15.97 -19.95
C ILE A 267 -5.59 -16.82 -20.68
N CYS A 268 -4.38 -16.28 -20.83
CA CYS A 268 -3.23 -16.98 -21.40
C CYS A 268 -2.86 -18.26 -20.62
N ALA A 269 -2.87 -18.20 -19.29
CA ALA A 269 -2.61 -19.35 -18.43
C ALA A 269 -3.74 -20.40 -18.57
N CYS A 270 -5.01 -19.99 -18.56
CA CYS A 270 -6.16 -20.86 -18.80
C CYS A 270 -6.09 -21.55 -20.16
N TYR A 271 -5.70 -20.83 -21.21
CA TYR A 271 -5.45 -21.42 -22.54
C TYR A 271 -4.42 -22.55 -22.47
N ASN A 272 -3.29 -22.34 -21.78
CA ASN A 272 -2.25 -23.37 -21.62
C ASN A 272 -2.75 -24.57 -20.80
N ILE A 273 -3.56 -24.35 -19.76
CA ILE A 273 -4.18 -25.43 -18.97
C ILE A 273 -5.12 -26.26 -19.85
N LEU A 274 -5.98 -25.62 -20.64
CA LEU A 274 -6.89 -26.30 -21.56
C LEU A 274 -6.12 -27.09 -22.61
N THR A 275 -5.14 -26.44 -23.27
CA THR A 275 -4.36 -27.03 -24.36
C THR A 275 -3.54 -28.23 -23.90
N PHE A 276 -2.66 -28.05 -22.90
CA PHE A 276 -1.71 -29.08 -22.50
C PHE A 276 -2.24 -30.04 -21.42
N GLY A 277 -3.23 -29.60 -20.63
CA GLY A 277 -3.80 -30.40 -19.54
C GLY A 277 -5.03 -31.20 -19.95
N ILE A 278 -6.04 -30.54 -20.52
CA ILE A 278 -7.37 -31.13 -20.76
C ILE A 278 -7.48 -31.75 -22.15
N LEU A 279 -7.07 -31.01 -23.20
CA LEU A 279 -7.20 -31.42 -24.59
C LEU A 279 -6.14 -32.45 -25.00
N ASN A 280 -4.91 -32.33 -24.47
CA ASN A 280 -3.81 -33.25 -24.80
C ASN A 280 -3.88 -34.62 -24.08
N ARG A 281 -4.98 -35.36 -24.28
CA ARG A 281 -5.17 -36.67 -23.65
C ARG A 281 -4.23 -37.75 -24.20
N LYS A 282 -3.89 -37.69 -25.49
CA LYS A 282 -3.12 -38.71 -26.21
C LYS A 282 -1.60 -38.61 -25.98
N ARG A 283 -1.04 -37.41 -25.77
CA ARG A 283 0.43 -37.17 -25.69
C ARG A 283 0.85 -36.58 -24.33
N LYS A 284 0.53 -37.29 -23.24
CA LYS A 284 0.92 -36.90 -21.88
C LYS A 284 2.42 -37.11 -21.62
N SER A 285 3.25 -36.24 -22.17
CA SER A 285 4.67 -36.19 -21.80
C SER A 285 4.81 -35.62 -20.38
N LYS A 286 5.84 -36.05 -19.65
CA LYS A 286 6.17 -35.53 -18.31
C LYS A 286 6.35 -34.00 -18.34
N TYR A 287 6.91 -33.49 -19.43
CA TYR A 287 7.11 -32.06 -19.65
C TYR A 287 5.80 -31.28 -19.82
N ASN A 288 4.83 -31.84 -20.56
CA ASN A 288 3.50 -31.23 -20.72
C ASN A 288 2.78 -31.14 -19.37
N ILE A 289 2.95 -32.14 -18.50
CA ILE A 289 2.40 -32.08 -17.13
C ILE A 289 3.04 -30.93 -16.34
N CYS A 290 4.35 -30.73 -16.42
CA CYS A 290 5.00 -29.56 -15.81
C CYS A 290 4.42 -28.25 -16.32
N ILE A 291 4.24 -28.10 -17.65
CA ILE A 291 3.65 -26.90 -18.26
C ILE A 291 2.23 -26.65 -17.72
N THR A 292 1.40 -27.69 -17.65
CA THR A 292 0.03 -27.57 -17.13
C THR A 292 0.03 -27.13 -15.67
N LEU A 293 0.80 -27.79 -14.80
CA LEU A 293 0.83 -27.50 -13.36
C LEU A 293 1.40 -26.11 -13.07
N MET A 294 2.41 -25.69 -13.84
CA MET A 294 2.95 -24.34 -13.83
C MET A 294 1.94 -23.29 -14.32
N SER A 295 1.17 -23.61 -15.37
CA SER A 295 0.11 -22.72 -15.84
C SER A 295 -1.03 -22.62 -14.82
N THR A 296 -1.35 -23.72 -14.11
CA THR A 296 -2.30 -23.72 -13.00
C THR A 296 -1.83 -22.85 -11.84
N SER A 297 -0.55 -22.92 -11.46
CA SER A 297 0.00 -22.06 -10.41
C SER A 297 -0.07 -20.58 -10.79
N ILE A 298 0.27 -20.25 -12.04
CA ILE A 298 0.17 -18.88 -12.58
C ILE A 298 -1.29 -18.40 -12.61
N ALA A 299 -2.22 -19.26 -13.04
CA ALA A 299 -3.65 -18.92 -13.05
C ALA A 299 -4.19 -18.67 -11.64
N LEU A 300 -3.73 -19.41 -10.62
CA LEU A 300 -4.10 -19.17 -9.23
C LEU A 300 -3.60 -17.80 -8.74
N VAL A 301 -2.37 -17.40 -9.07
CA VAL A 301 -1.84 -16.08 -8.76
C VAL A 301 -2.68 -14.96 -9.39
N TYR A 302 -3.10 -15.09 -10.65
CA TYR A 302 -3.88 -14.02 -11.29
C TYR A 302 -5.38 -14.09 -10.97
N LEU A 303 -5.88 -15.23 -10.51
CA LEU A 303 -7.24 -15.32 -9.98
C LEU A 303 -7.39 -14.46 -8.73
N THR A 304 -6.36 -14.36 -7.88
CA THR A 304 -6.40 -13.45 -6.72
C THR A 304 -6.50 -12.01 -7.13
N ASP A 305 -5.84 -11.62 -8.22
CA ASP A 305 -5.95 -10.27 -8.78
C ASP A 305 -7.35 -9.97 -9.31
N ILE A 306 -7.94 -10.91 -10.05
CA ILE A 306 -9.31 -10.75 -10.56
C ILE A 306 -10.31 -10.59 -9.41
N ILE A 307 -10.16 -11.37 -8.34
CA ILE A 307 -11.00 -11.23 -7.14
C ILE A 307 -10.87 -9.81 -6.57
N LYS A 308 -9.65 -9.28 -6.45
CA LYS A 308 -9.44 -7.90 -5.95
C LYS A 308 -10.04 -6.84 -6.86
N PHE A 309 -9.96 -7.01 -8.17
CA PHE A 309 -10.58 -6.07 -9.10
C PHE A 309 -12.10 -6.06 -8.96
N GLY A 310 -12.71 -7.19 -8.61
CA GLY A 310 -14.14 -7.30 -8.29
C GLY A 310 -14.53 -6.56 -7.00
N TYR A 311 -13.67 -6.54 -5.98
CA TYR A 311 -13.89 -5.76 -4.75
C TYR A 311 -13.53 -4.28 -4.88
N GLY A 312 -12.65 -3.92 -5.82
CA GLY A 312 -11.97 -2.63 -5.84
C GLY A 312 -10.62 -2.73 -5.12
N ILE A 313 -9.53 -2.35 -5.79
CA ILE A 313 -8.16 -2.57 -5.28
C ILE A 313 -7.93 -1.77 -3.99
N GLU A 314 -8.37 -0.51 -3.95
CA GLU A 314 -8.17 0.35 -2.78
C GLU A 314 -9.01 -0.10 -1.58
N GLU A 315 -10.29 -0.43 -1.79
CA GLU A 315 -11.16 -0.98 -0.74
C GLU A 315 -10.67 -2.34 -0.23
N PHE A 316 -10.15 -3.18 -1.13
CA PHE A 316 -9.55 -4.46 -0.77
C PHE A 316 -8.28 -4.28 0.08
N LEU A 317 -7.39 -3.34 -0.30
CA LEU A 317 -6.14 -3.08 0.42
C LEU A 317 -6.39 -2.36 1.75
N CYS A 318 -7.39 -1.48 1.77
CA CYS A 318 -7.69 -0.57 2.85
C CYS A 318 -9.19 -0.61 3.19
N PRO A 319 -9.65 -1.66 3.91
CA PRO A 319 -11.07 -1.83 4.23
C PRO A 319 -11.66 -0.66 5.01
N GLU A 320 -10.82 0.04 5.77
CA GLU A 320 -11.14 1.28 6.44
C GLU A 320 -10.02 2.31 6.20
N PRO A 321 -10.32 3.61 6.22
CA PRO A 321 -9.29 4.65 6.12
C PRO A 321 -8.20 4.48 7.20
N GLY A 322 -6.95 4.39 6.76
CA GLY A 322 -5.77 4.19 7.62
C GLY A 322 -5.57 2.77 8.15
N ARG A 323 -6.43 1.81 7.77
CA ARG A 323 -6.29 0.40 8.14
C ARG A 323 -5.88 -0.43 6.92
N SER A 324 -4.72 -1.06 6.96
CA SER A 324 -4.37 -2.07 5.96
C SER A 324 -5.12 -3.38 6.21
N ALA A 325 -5.56 -4.07 5.17
CA ALA A 325 -6.21 -5.37 5.30
C ALA A 325 -5.27 -6.39 5.98
N VAL A 326 -5.82 -7.20 6.88
CA VAL A 326 -5.09 -8.26 7.60
C VAL A 326 -5.74 -9.61 7.36
N GLN A 327 -5.09 -10.71 7.75
CA GLN A 327 -5.61 -12.05 7.51
C GLN A 327 -7.01 -12.30 8.10
N ASN A 328 -7.39 -11.59 9.17
CA ASN A 328 -8.74 -11.66 9.74
C ASN A 328 -9.81 -11.12 8.78
N ASP A 329 -9.43 -10.27 7.82
CA ASP A 329 -10.27 -9.89 6.70
C ASP A 329 -10.26 -11.05 5.69
N ALA A 330 -11.40 -11.75 5.58
CA ALA A 330 -11.51 -13.01 4.83
C ALA A 330 -10.97 -12.90 3.39
N ALA A 331 -11.20 -11.77 2.73
CA ALA A 331 -10.70 -11.50 1.39
C ALA A 331 -9.16 -11.48 1.34
N CYS A 332 -8.50 -10.82 2.30
CA CYS A 332 -7.04 -10.80 2.44
C CYS A 332 -6.51 -12.20 2.76
N GLY A 333 -7.11 -12.90 3.73
CA GLY A 333 -6.68 -14.25 4.12
C GLY A 333 -6.75 -15.27 2.97
N ILE A 334 -7.86 -15.30 2.22
CA ILE A 334 -8.06 -16.23 1.10
C ILE A 334 -7.14 -15.89 -0.07
N THR A 335 -7.13 -14.62 -0.50
CA THR A 335 -6.30 -14.22 -1.64
C THR A 335 -4.81 -14.32 -1.31
N GLY A 336 -4.38 -13.99 -0.09
CA GLY A 336 -2.99 -14.13 0.33
C GLY A 336 -2.54 -15.59 0.40
N ALA A 337 -3.41 -16.49 0.85
CA ALA A 337 -3.15 -17.93 0.80
C ALA A 337 -3.08 -18.47 -0.63
N MET A 338 -4.01 -18.09 -1.50
CA MET A 338 -4.01 -18.49 -2.91
C MET A 338 -2.80 -17.91 -3.66
N PHE A 339 -2.42 -16.67 -3.38
CA PHE A 339 -1.24 -16.02 -3.94
C PHE A 339 0.02 -16.75 -3.50
N HIS A 340 0.19 -17.00 -2.19
CA HIS A 340 1.35 -17.74 -1.66
C HIS A 340 1.43 -19.17 -2.20
N PHE A 341 0.30 -19.88 -2.24
CA PHE A 341 0.20 -21.21 -2.82
C PHE A 341 0.61 -21.18 -4.30
N GLY A 342 0.02 -20.28 -5.08
CA GLY A 342 0.31 -20.11 -6.50
C GLY A 342 1.78 -19.79 -6.77
N ILE A 343 2.37 -18.82 -6.07
CA ILE A 343 3.77 -18.43 -6.33
C ILE A 343 4.76 -19.49 -5.85
N THR A 344 4.51 -20.16 -4.72
CA THR A 344 5.39 -21.24 -4.24
C THR A 344 5.31 -22.46 -5.16
N TYR A 345 4.11 -22.83 -5.59
CA TYR A 345 3.91 -23.92 -6.55
C TYR A 345 4.57 -23.61 -7.90
N CYS A 346 4.50 -22.35 -8.33
CA CYS A 346 5.20 -21.86 -9.53
C CYS A 346 6.73 -22.05 -9.40
N CYS A 347 7.33 -21.65 -8.29
CA CYS A 347 8.77 -21.84 -8.06
C CYS A 347 9.17 -23.34 -8.08
N CYS A 348 8.42 -24.20 -7.40
CA CYS A 348 8.69 -25.64 -7.38
C CYS A 348 8.57 -26.28 -8.77
N TRP A 349 7.59 -25.87 -9.57
CA TRP A 349 7.42 -26.36 -10.94
C TRP A 349 8.44 -25.78 -11.92
N ALA A 350 8.89 -24.54 -11.73
CA ALA A 350 10.03 -23.98 -12.48
C ALA A 350 11.28 -24.85 -12.28
N MET A 351 11.62 -25.15 -11.02
CA MET A 351 12.75 -26.02 -10.68
C MET A 351 12.58 -27.42 -11.29
N THR A 352 11.40 -28.02 -11.13
CA THR A 352 11.12 -29.36 -11.66
C THR A 352 11.21 -29.41 -13.19
N MET A 353 10.77 -28.35 -13.86
CA MET A 353 10.86 -28.20 -15.31
C MET A 353 12.32 -28.12 -15.78
N SER A 354 13.18 -27.39 -15.08
CA SER A 354 14.62 -27.35 -15.34
C SER A 354 15.28 -28.72 -15.14
N ILE A 355 14.92 -29.45 -14.08
CA ILE A 355 15.43 -30.80 -13.80
C ILE A 355 14.99 -31.78 -14.89
N VAL A 356 13.71 -31.77 -15.27
CA VAL A 356 13.16 -32.64 -16.33
C VAL A 356 13.85 -32.36 -17.66
N LEU A 357 14.07 -31.09 -18.00
CA LEU A 357 14.79 -30.70 -19.21
C LEU A 357 16.24 -31.22 -19.18
N PHE A 358 16.94 -31.05 -18.06
CA PHE A 358 18.31 -31.54 -17.90
C PHE A 358 18.42 -33.06 -18.01
N CYS A 359 17.55 -33.80 -17.32
CA CYS A 359 17.51 -35.26 -17.41
C CYS A 359 17.16 -35.72 -18.83
N SER A 360 16.24 -35.03 -19.53
CA SER A 360 15.87 -35.35 -20.91
C SER A 360 17.05 -35.19 -21.87
N VAL A 361 17.84 -34.11 -21.75
CA VAL A 361 18.99 -33.87 -22.63
C VAL A 361 20.15 -34.82 -22.33
N LYS A 362 20.44 -35.09 -21.04
CA LYS A 362 21.47 -36.08 -20.66
C LYS A 362 21.03 -37.54 -20.82
N ARG A 363 19.76 -37.80 -21.16
CA ARG A 363 19.16 -39.15 -21.20
C ARG A 363 19.30 -39.91 -19.87
N ILE A 364 19.26 -39.19 -18.75
CA ILE A 364 19.27 -39.77 -17.41
C ILE A 364 17.83 -40.15 -17.05
N LYS A 365 17.60 -41.39 -16.61
CA LYS A 365 16.28 -41.85 -16.14
C LYS A 365 15.92 -41.09 -14.86
N LEU A 366 14.90 -40.22 -14.93
CA LEU A 366 14.38 -39.51 -13.77
C LEU A 366 13.69 -40.51 -12.83
N PHE A 367 14.23 -40.71 -11.63
CA PHE A 367 13.92 -41.86 -10.77
C PHE A 367 12.41 -42.05 -10.56
N TYR A 368 11.62 -41.02 -10.24
CA TYR A 368 10.16 -41.13 -10.21
C TYR A 368 9.46 -39.76 -10.27
N PHE A 369 8.96 -39.36 -11.45
CA PHE A 369 8.23 -38.08 -11.63
C PHE A 369 7.05 -37.88 -10.66
N ARG A 370 6.38 -38.97 -10.25
CA ARG A 370 5.29 -38.94 -9.26
C ARG A 370 5.72 -38.39 -7.90
N HIS A 371 6.96 -38.65 -7.46
CA HIS A 371 7.45 -38.13 -6.18
C HIS A 371 7.68 -36.62 -6.23
N PHE A 372 8.09 -36.07 -7.38
CA PHE A 372 8.16 -34.62 -7.58
C PHE A 372 6.77 -33.97 -7.48
N MET A 373 5.75 -34.56 -8.11
CA MET A 373 4.36 -34.05 -7.98
C MET A 373 3.91 -34.02 -6.53
N ILE A 374 4.00 -35.16 -5.83
CA ILE A 374 3.57 -35.27 -4.43
C ILE A 374 4.39 -34.34 -3.54
N GLY A 375 5.71 -34.31 -3.70
CA GLY A 375 6.62 -33.47 -2.92
C GLY A 375 6.34 -31.98 -3.09
N ASN A 376 6.23 -31.49 -4.33
CA ASN A 376 5.94 -30.08 -4.60
C ASN A 376 4.58 -29.65 -4.03
N THR A 377 3.55 -30.51 -4.17
CA THR A 377 2.21 -30.21 -3.64
C THR A 377 2.20 -30.22 -2.10
N ILE A 378 2.78 -31.24 -1.46
CA ILE A 378 2.85 -31.31 0.01
C ILE A 378 3.64 -30.11 0.57
N PHE A 379 4.79 -29.78 -0.03
CA PHE A 379 5.59 -28.62 0.37
C PHE A 379 4.78 -27.33 0.31
N THR A 380 4.11 -27.08 -0.82
CA THR A 380 3.28 -25.87 -1.02
C THR A 380 2.10 -25.80 -0.03
N ILE A 381 1.46 -26.94 0.27
CA ILE A 381 0.36 -27.00 1.26
C ILE A 381 0.91 -26.68 2.64
N ILE A 382 2.03 -27.29 3.05
CA ILE A 382 2.64 -27.07 4.36
C ILE A 382 3.04 -25.60 4.55
N THR A 383 3.72 -24.97 3.58
CA THR A 383 4.12 -23.57 3.71
C THR A 383 2.90 -22.64 3.80
N THR A 384 1.86 -22.90 2.99
CA THR A 384 0.60 -22.15 3.06
C THR A 384 -0.10 -22.31 4.41
N VAL A 385 -0.19 -23.54 4.93
CA VAL A 385 -0.83 -23.84 6.22
C VAL A 385 -0.07 -23.20 7.38
N ILE A 386 1.27 -23.22 7.38
CA ILE A 386 2.08 -22.56 8.41
C ILE A 386 1.79 -21.06 8.43
N LEU A 387 1.76 -20.40 7.26
CA LEU A 387 1.50 -18.97 7.17
C LEU A 387 0.08 -18.59 7.61
N LEU A 388 -0.92 -19.39 7.20
CA LEU A 388 -2.29 -19.21 7.65
C LEU A 388 -2.42 -19.42 9.16
N SER A 389 -1.77 -20.43 9.71
CA SER A 389 -1.80 -20.71 11.15
C SER A 389 -1.13 -19.58 11.96
N ALA A 390 -0.08 -18.97 11.41
CA ALA A 390 0.66 -17.88 12.05
C ALA A 390 -0.04 -16.51 11.96
N LYS A 391 -1.15 -16.38 11.23
CA LYS A 391 -1.89 -15.12 11.03
C LYS A 391 -1.04 -13.97 10.48
N LYS A 392 -0.12 -14.26 9.54
CA LYS A 392 0.90 -13.30 9.05
C LYS A 392 0.61 -12.68 7.68
N MET A 393 -0.55 -12.96 7.09
CA MET A 393 -0.97 -12.32 5.83
C MET A 393 -1.49 -10.90 6.11
N VAL A 394 -0.87 -9.89 5.50
CA VAL A 394 -1.24 -8.48 5.64
C VAL A 394 -1.06 -7.80 4.28
N ALA A 395 -2.01 -6.95 3.88
CA ALA A 395 -1.81 -6.00 2.80
C ALA A 395 -0.75 -4.99 3.26
N GLY A 396 0.44 -5.05 2.66
CA GLY A 396 1.59 -4.30 3.16
C GLY A 396 1.49 -2.79 2.94
N THR A 397 2.27 -2.03 3.69
CA THR A 397 2.47 -0.57 3.54
C THR A 397 3.26 -0.25 2.27
N GLY A 398 2.62 -0.48 1.12
CA GLY A 398 3.23 -0.31 -0.20
C GLY A 398 3.20 -1.58 -1.07
N TYR A 399 2.57 -2.68 -0.66
CA TYR A 399 2.38 -3.85 -1.52
C TYR A 399 0.91 -3.93 -1.97
N ILE A 400 0.67 -4.30 -3.23
CA ILE A 400 -0.68 -4.46 -3.82
C ILE A 400 -1.27 -5.84 -3.48
N GLU A 401 -0.43 -6.72 -2.93
CA GLU A 401 -0.80 -8.06 -2.51
C GLU A 401 -1.00 -8.14 -1.00
N CYS A 402 -2.07 -8.82 -0.57
CA CYS A 402 -2.11 -9.38 0.77
C CYS A 402 -1.10 -10.52 0.80
N TRP A 403 0.04 -10.29 1.43
CA TRP A 403 1.12 -11.27 1.48
C TRP A 403 1.76 -11.31 2.86
N VAL A 404 2.74 -12.19 3.04
CA VAL A 404 3.41 -12.35 4.32
C VAL A 404 4.26 -11.10 4.58
N ARG A 405 4.03 -10.41 5.69
CA ARG A 405 4.77 -9.19 6.05
C ARG A 405 6.00 -9.46 6.90
N GLU A 406 5.96 -10.49 7.75
CA GLU A 406 7.01 -10.74 8.71
C GLU A 406 8.26 -11.34 8.04
N ARG A 407 9.37 -10.60 8.12
CA ARG A 407 10.65 -10.89 7.47
C ARG A 407 11.05 -12.36 7.60
N TRP A 408 11.02 -12.90 8.81
CA TRP A 408 11.50 -14.26 9.07
C TRP A 408 10.68 -15.33 8.34
N PHE A 409 9.35 -15.20 8.32
CA PHE A 409 8.47 -16.12 7.60
C PHE A 409 8.65 -16.01 6.08
N VAL A 410 8.74 -14.79 5.55
CA VAL A 410 8.93 -14.54 4.11
C VAL A 410 10.25 -15.13 3.63
N ILE A 411 11.34 -14.90 4.38
CA ILE A 411 12.66 -15.43 4.04
C ILE A 411 12.68 -16.96 4.15
N THR A 412 12.23 -17.52 5.27
CA THR A 412 12.37 -18.96 5.56
C THR A 412 11.45 -19.83 4.71
N LEU A 413 10.18 -19.43 4.54
CA LEU A 413 9.18 -20.26 3.88
C LEU A 413 9.08 -20.04 2.38
N PHE A 414 9.50 -18.87 1.88
CA PHE A 414 9.43 -18.55 0.46
C PHE A 414 10.80 -18.32 -0.17
N TRP A 415 11.55 -17.30 0.25
CA TRP A 415 12.76 -16.91 -0.49
C TRP A 415 13.92 -17.90 -0.37
N LEU A 416 14.10 -18.57 0.77
CA LEU A 416 15.15 -19.57 0.93
C LEU A 416 14.88 -20.81 0.05
N PRO A 417 13.70 -21.46 0.09
CA PRO A 417 13.34 -22.52 -0.84
C PRO A 417 13.37 -22.08 -2.31
N CYS A 418 12.89 -20.87 -2.61
CA CYS A 418 12.95 -20.29 -3.96
C CYS A 418 14.40 -20.12 -4.40
N GLY A 419 15.28 -19.58 -3.56
CA GLY A 419 16.71 -19.39 -3.85
C GLY A 419 17.44 -20.72 -4.10
N ILE A 420 17.16 -21.75 -3.31
CA ILE A 420 17.68 -23.11 -3.54
C ILE A 420 17.17 -23.65 -4.88
N GLY A 421 15.86 -23.52 -5.14
CA GLY A 421 15.24 -23.98 -6.38
C GLY A 421 15.76 -23.26 -7.63
N LEU A 422 15.99 -21.95 -7.55
CA LEU A 422 16.60 -21.16 -8.61
C LEU A 422 18.05 -21.56 -8.85
N SER A 423 18.81 -21.81 -7.78
CA SER A 423 20.20 -22.28 -7.90
C SER A 423 20.26 -23.62 -8.62
N ILE A 424 19.44 -24.59 -8.21
CA ILE A 424 19.29 -25.89 -8.89
C ILE A 424 18.87 -25.70 -10.35
N GLY A 425 17.89 -24.82 -10.60
CA GLY A 425 17.43 -24.47 -11.95
C GLY A 425 18.56 -23.94 -12.82
N ILE A 426 19.34 -22.99 -12.33
CA ILE A 426 20.50 -22.39 -13.03
C ILE A 426 21.56 -23.46 -13.32
N PHE A 427 21.91 -24.31 -12.34
CA PHE A 427 22.86 -25.40 -12.53
C PHE A 427 22.36 -26.40 -13.60
N CYS A 428 21.08 -26.76 -13.57
CA CYS A 428 20.47 -27.63 -14.58
C CYS A 428 20.56 -27.00 -15.98
N ILE A 429 20.19 -25.72 -16.13
CA ILE A 429 20.25 -25.00 -17.42
C ILE A 429 21.69 -24.92 -17.93
N GLY A 430 22.65 -24.54 -17.08
CA GLY A 430 24.07 -24.49 -17.44
C GLY A 430 24.56 -25.86 -17.92
N GLY A 431 24.11 -26.92 -17.25
CA GLY A 431 24.34 -28.30 -17.68
C GLY A 431 23.73 -28.61 -19.06
N VAL A 432 22.51 -28.16 -19.35
CA VAL A 432 21.89 -28.35 -20.68
C VAL A 432 22.65 -27.59 -21.77
N ILE A 433 23.04 -26.33 -21.51
CA ILE A 433 23.82 -25.52 -22.46
C ILE A 433 25.15 -26.20 -22.76
N HIS A 434 25.84 -26.69 -21.73
CA HIS A 434 27.10 -27.42 -21.88
C HIS A 434 26.93 -28.71 -22.71
N GLU A 435 25.87 -29.49 -22.49
CA GLU A 435 25.62 -30.70 -23.28
C GLU A 435 25.26 -30.39 -24.74
N ILE A 436 24.47 -29.35 -24.99
CA ILE A 436 24.17 -28.92 -26.36
C ILE A 436 25.43 -28.45 -27.07
N TYR A 437 26.29 -27.69 -26.40
CA TYR A 437 27.58 -27.28 -26.94
C TYR A 437 28.49 -28.48 -27.26
N ASN A 438 28.50 -29.50 -26.38
CA ASN A 438 29.25 -30.73 -26.64
C ASN A 438 28.69 -31.56 -27.80
N ILE A 439 27.37 -31.59 -27.97
CA ILE A 439 26.71 -32.27 -29.09
C ILE A 439 26.96 -31.50 -30.39
N SER A 440 26.84 -30.17 -30.38
CA SER A 440 27.06 -29.35 -31.58
C SER A 440 28.49 -29.49 -32.08
N LYS A 441 29.48 -29.54 -31.19
CA LYS A 441 30.88 -29.76 -31.57
C LYS A 441 31.14 -31.11 -32.23
N LYS A 442 30.37 -32.15 -31.90
CA LYS A 442 30.60 -33.53 -32.39
C LYS A 442 29.83 -33.85 -33.67
N VAL A 443 28.82 -33.07 -34.01
CA VAL A 443 27.83 -33.45 -35.01
C VAL A 443 27.68 -32.32 -36.03
N ASN A 444 28.27 -32.51 -37.24
CA ASN A 444 28.16 -31.60 -38.40
C ASN A 444 26.72 -31.47 -38.98
N ILE A 445 25.68 -31.78 -38.20
CA ILE A 445 24.29 -31.65 -38.65
C ILE A 445 23.96 -30.17 -38.74
N ARG A 446 23.32 -29.79 -39.85
CA ARG A 446 22.63 -28.51 -40.13
C ARG A 446 22.15 -27.82 -38.83
N GLU A 447 23.04 -27.03 -38.23
CA GLU A 447 23.03 -26.69 -36.79
C GLU A 447 21.82 -25.84 -36.39
N SER A 448 21.28 -25.08 -37.34
CA SER A 448 20.27 -24.07 -37.09
C SER A 448 18.93 -24.67 -36.64
N GLU A 449 18.48 -25.80 -37.20
CA GLU A 449 17.15 -26.34 -36.87
C GLU A 449 17.08 -26.91 -35.46
N PHE A 450 18.15 -27.59 -35.01
CA PHE A 450 18.18 -28.17 -33.66
C PHE A 450 18.23 -27.07 -32.59
N ILE A 451 19.07 -26.05 -32.80
CA ILE A 451 19.20 -24.90 -31.89
C ILE A 451 17.87 -24.12 -31.83
N LEU A 452 17.22 -23.89 -32.98
CA LEU A 452 15.95 -23.16 -33.05
C LEU A 452 14.80 -23.88 -32.31
N ARG A 453 14.83 -25.22 -32.20
CA ARG A 453 13.83 -25.97 -31.42
C ARG A 453 14.06 -25.86 -29.91
N GLN A 454 15.32 -25.86 -29.47
CA GLN A 454 15.67 -25.78 -28.05
C GLN A 454 15.64 -24.34 -27.51
N ILE A 455 15.73 -23.31 -28.36
CA ILE A 455 15.76 -21.91 -27.91
C ILE A 455 14.51 -21.49 -27.12
N LYS A 456 13.34 -22.11 -27.41
CA LYS A 456 12.07 -21.79 -26.74
C LYS A 456 12.08 -22.15 -25.25
N PRO A 457 12.33 -23.42 -24.84
CA PRO A 457 12.44 -23.73 -23.42
C PRO A 457 13.58 -22.97 -22.74
N PHE A 458 14.71 -22.73 -23.42
CA PHE A 458 15.78 -21.90 -22.83
C PHE A 458 15.34 -20.47 -22.56
N SER A 459 14.71 -19.82 -23.54
CA SER A 459 14.21 -18.46 -23.38
C SER A 459 13.22 -18.38 -22.24
N LEU A 460 12.32 -19.36 -22.08
CA LEU A 460 11.40 -19.38 -20.96
C LEU A 460 12.13 -19.49 -19.63
N VAL A 461 12.99 -20.50 -19.47
CA VAL A 461 13.62 -20.74 -18.18
C VAL A 461 14.55 -19.58 -17.83
N PHE A 462 15.24 -19.00 -18.81
CA PHE A 462 16.05 -17.80 -18.62
C PHE A 462 15.20 -16.59 -18.22
N SER A 463 14.07 -16.33 -18.90
CA SER A 463 13.16 -15.25 -18.54
C SER A 463 12.54 -15.45 -17.15
N VAL A 464 12.12 -16.68 -16.81
CA VAL A 464 11.55 -17.01 -15.50
C VAL A 464 12.60 -16.86 -14.39
N ALA A 465 13.79 -17.45 -14.58
CA ALA A 465 14.89 -17.35 -13.61
C ALA A 465 15.39 -15.91 -13.46
N GLY A 466 15.53 -15.17 -14.56
CA GLY A 466 15.90 -13.76 -14.57
C GLY A 466 14.88 -12.87 -13.86
N SER A 467 13.58 -13.11 -14.09
CA SER A 467 12.51 -12.43 -13.35
C SER A 467 12.58 -12.76 -11.87
N PHE A 468 12.65 -14.03 -11.46
CA PHE A 468 12.74 -14.38 -10.05
C PHE A 468 14.01 -13.85 -9.37
N LEU A 469 15.15 -13.82 -10.08
CA LEU A 469 16.38 -13.21 -9.59
C LEU A 469 16.18 -11.70 -9.36
N TYR A 470 15.53 -11.00 -10.28
CA TYR A 470 15.17 -9.59 -10.09
C TYR A 470 14.27 -9.40 -8.87
N LEU A 471 13.22 -10.21 -8.72
CA LEU A 471 12.30 -10.14 -7.57
C LEU A 471 13.04 -10.40 -6.25
N PHE A 472 13.98 -11.35 -6.25
CA PHE A 472 14.85 -11.65 -5.11
C PHE A 472 15.72 -10.45 -4.74
N ILE A 473 16.46 -9.89 -5.71
CA ILE A 473 17.33 -8.71 -5.49
C ILE A 473 16.51 -7.52 -4.99
N PHE A 474 15.36 -7.24 -5.63
CA PHE A 474 14.49 -6.14 -5.23
C PHE A 474 13.97 -6.32 -3.80
N PHE A 475 13.52 -7.53 -3.43
CA PHE A 475 13.07 -7.82 -2.08
C PHE A 475 14.15 -7.53 -1.03
N PHE A 476 15.37 -8.02 -1.25
CA PHE A 476 16.48 -7.78 -0.32
C PHE A 476 16.95 -6.32 -0.31
N ASP A 477 16.86 -5.59 -1.42
CA ASP A 477 17.17 -4.15 -1.43
C ASP A 477 16.14 -3.35 -0.63
N VAL A 478 14.84 -3.65 -0.78
CA VAL A 478 13.76 -3.04 0.01
C VAL A 478 13.92 -3.37 1.49
N GLU A 479 14.18 -4.64 1.82
CA GLU A 479 14.37 -5.09 3.21
C GLU A 479 15.58 -4.41 3.85
N ARG A 480 16.68 -4.22 3.11
CA ARG A 480 17.86 -3.49 3.61
C ARG A 480 17.58 -2.02 3.90
N LYS A 481 16.65 -1.40 3.18
CA LYS A 481 16.31 0.04 3.30
C LYS A 481 15.05 0.31 4.13
N ILE A 482 14.43 -0.73 4.70
CA ILE A 482 13.13 -0.59 5.38
C ILE A 482 13.17 0.40 6.54
N ASP A 483 14.27 0.45 7.29
CA ASP A 483 14.41 1.37 8.42
C ASP A 483 14.63 2.81 7.95
N SER A 484 15.29 3.01 6.81
CA SER A 484 15.38 4.33 6.16
C SER A 484 14.01 4.80 5.67
N TYR A 485 13.19 3.91 5.13
CA TYR A 485 11.81 4.24 4.73
C TYR A 485 10.92 4.56 5.93
N LYS A 486 11.10 3.87 7.07
CA LYS A 486 10.41 4.22 8.32
C LYS A 486 10.84 5.59 8.85
N ALA A 487 12.14 5.90 8.80
CA ALA A 487 12.66 7.20 9.24
C ALA A 487 12.12 8.36 8.37
N ALA A 488 11.98 8.14 7.06
CA ALA A 488 11.41 9.13 6.13
C ALA A 488 9.94 9.48 6.39
N VAL A 489 9.23 8.69 7.21
CA VAL A 489 7.88 9.04 7.66
C VAL A 489 7.90 10.31 8.51
N ALA A 490 8.98 10.57 9.25
CA ALA A 490 9.12 11.81 10.02
C ALA A 490 9.15 13.03 9.09
N ASP A 491 9.89 12.96 7.98
CA ASP A 491 9.94 14.03 6.97
C ASP A 491 8.57 14.29 6.34
N TYR A 492 7.81 13.21 6.10
CA TYR A 492 6.43 13.32 5.62
C TYR A 492 5.53 14.05 6.62
N VAL A 493 5.60 13.71 7.91
CA VAL A 493 4.85 14.40 8.96
C VAL A 493 5.26 15.86 9.07
N LEU A 494 6.56 16.17 9.02
CA LEU A 494 7.07 17.55 9.05
C LEU A 494 6.57 18.37 7.84
N CYS A 495 6.49 17.75 6.66
CA CYS A 495 5.90 18.38 5.48
C CYS A 495 4.42 18.72 5.70
N LEU A 496 3.63 17.79 6.27
CA LEU A 496 2.22 18.05 6.60
C LEU A 496 2.06 19.17 7.63
N LEU A 497 2.87 19.14 8.70
CA LEU A 497 2.88 20.18 9.75
C LEU A 497 3.29 21.57 9.22
N SER A 498 4.02 21.61 8.11
CA SER A 498 4.40 22.86 7.42
C SER A 498 3.30 23.39 6.50
N GLY A 499 2.12 22.75 6.46
CA GLY A 499 1.00 23.12 5.61
C GLY A 499 1.03 22.49 4.22
N GLY A 500 1.89 21.49 3.99
CA GLY A 500 1.85 20.70 2.76
C GLY A 500 0.58 19.84 2.67
N SER A 501 0.22 19.45 1.46
CA SER A 501 -0.95 18.60 1.19
C SER A 501 -0.53 17.17 0.88
N GLU A 502 -1.52 16.26 0.78
CA GLU A 502 -1.30 14.88 0.33
C GLU A 502 -0.65 14.79 -1.07
N GLU A 503 -0.76 15.85 -1.88
CA GLU A 503 -0.18 15.91 -3.23
C GLU A 503 1.25 16.45 -3.25
N THR A 504 1.70 17.12 -2.19
CA THR A 504 3.06 17.68 -2.11
C THR A 504 3.94 16.91 -1.13
N CYS A 505 3.34 16.30 -0.10
CA CYS A 505 4.04 15.51 0.90
C CYS A 505 3.99 14.03 0.53
N PHE A 506 5.16 13.44 0.30
CA PHE A 506 5.34 12.01 0.10
C PHE A 506 6.43 11.50 1.02
N THR A 507 6.28 10.27 1.51
CA THR A 507 7.36 9.60 2.24
C THR A 507 8.31 8.96 1.25
N THR A 508 9.60 8.92 1.59
CA THR A 508 10.59 8.23 0.76
C THR A 508 10.32 6.72 0.82
N GLY A 509 10.00 6.13 -0.33
CA GLY A 509 9.79 4.68 -0.48
C GLY A 509 10.77 4.03 -1.46
N PRO A 510 10.53 2.77 -1.86
CA PRO A 510 11.26 2.13 -2.94
C PRO A 510 11.17 2.94 -4.23
N ASN A 511 12.21 2.91 -5.06
CA ASN A 511 12.18 3.61 -6.35
C ASN A 511 10.96 3.13 -7.18
N TYR A 512 10.13 4.08 -7.62
CA TYR A 512 8.88 3.80 -8.34
C TYR A 512 9.09 2.91 -9.56
N ALA A 513 10.14 3.15 -10.37
CA ALA A 513 10.39 2.35 -11.57
C ALA A 513 10.76 0.90 -11.21
N SER A 514 11.57 0.70 -10.17
CA SER A 514 11.91 -0.65 -9.70
C SER A 514 10.69 -1.39 -9.14
N PHE A 515 9.85 -0.67 -8.38
CA PHE A 515 8.59 -1.19 -7.88
C PHE A 515 7.62 -1.55 -9.02
N PHE A 516 7.48 -0.69 -10.03
CA PHE A 516 6.66 -0.95 -11.21
C PHE A 516 7.16 -2.19 -11.98
N ILE A 517 8.47 -2.31 -12.19
CA ILE A 517 9.10 -3.46 -12.88
C ILE A 517 8.91 -4.75 -12.07
N PHE A 518 8.99 -4.69 -10.73
CA PHE A 518 8.73 -5.83 -9.84
C PHE A 518 7.33 -6.42 -10.10
N TYR A 519 6.29 -5.58 -10.08
CA TYR A 519 4.93 -6.05 -10.37
C TYR A 519 4.75 -6.47 -11.83
N PHE A 520 5.37 -5.76 -12.77
CA PHE A 520 5.33 -6.14 -14.18
C PHE A 520 5.84 -7.57 -14.39
N PHE A 521 6.99 -7.93 -13.81
CA PHE A 521 7.53 -9.28 -13.94
C PHE A 521 6.68 -10.35 -13.26
N ILE A 522 6.07 -10.08 -12.10
CA ILE A 522 5.15 -11.04 -11.47
C ILE A 522 3.92 -11.28 -12.35
N ARG A 523 3.41 -10.24 -13.04
CA ARG A 523 2.18 -10.32 -13.83
C ARG A 523 2.37 -10.75 -15.28
N VAL A 524 3.58 -10.71 -15.84
CA VAL A 524 3.85 -11.07 -17.25
C VAL A 524 3.98 -12.58 -17.50
N PHE A 525 4.12 -13.42 -16.47
CA PHE A 525 4.40 -14.85 -16.67
C PHE A 525 3.34 -15.58 -17.50
N GLY A 526 2.04 -15.27 -17.34
CA GLY A 526 1.01 -15.91 -18.16
C GLY A 526 1.16 -15.61 -19.66
N VAL A 527 1.38 -14.34 -20.00
CA VAL A 527 1.68 -13.92 -21.39
C VAL A 527 2.96 -14.55 -21.93
N LEU A 528 4.02 -14.62 -21.12
CA LEU A 528 5.29 -15.26 -21.50
C LEU A 528 5.10 -16.75 -21.81
N PHE A 529 4.43 -17.49 -20.93
CA PHE A 529 4.16 -18.92 -21.11
C PHE A 529 3.28 -19.18 -22.34
N PHE A 530 2.25 -18.35 -22.57
CA PHE A 530 1.43 -18.44 -23.78
C PHE A 530 2.22 -18.12 -25.05
N SER A 531 3.04 -17.05 -25.03
CA SER A 531 3.88 -16.69 -26.18
C SER A 531 4.83 -17.82 -26.57
N ILE A 532 5.39 -18.55 -25.60
CA ILE A 532 6.36 -19.62 -25.85
C ILE A 532 5.66 -20.95 -26.21
N TYR A 533 4.68 -21.38 -25.41
CA TYR A 533 4.00 -22.68 -25.60
C TYR A 533 2.67 -22.61 -26.30
N GLY A 534 1.85 -21.61 -26.00
CA GLY A 534 0.54 -21.43 -26.64
C GLY A 534 0.64 -21.19 -28.15
N THR A 535 1.74 -20.58 -28.62
CA THR A 535 2.00 -20.39 -30.06
C THR A 535 2.79 -21.52 -30.72
N SER A 536 3.12 -22.59 -29.97
CA SER A 536 3.92 -23.71 -30.49
C SER A 536 3.17 -24.55 -31.52
N ARG A 537 3.90 -25.27 -32.39
CA ARG A 537 3.29 -26.23 -33.34
C ARG A 537 2.48 -27.29 -32.62
N VAL A 538 3.00 -27.80 -31.50
CA VAL A 538 2.31 -28.78 -30.65
C VAL A 538 0.95 -28.26 -30.17
N ALA A 539 0.86 -27.00 -29.71
CA ALA A 539 -0.41 -26.41 -29.33
C ALA A 539 -1.39 -26.35 -30.50
N ARG A 540 -0.93 -25.92 -31.68
CA ARG A 540 -1.74 -25.88 -32.90
C ARG A 540 -2.22 -27.25 -33.34
N ASP A 541 -1.37 -28.27 -33.24
CA ASP A 541 -1.70 -29.65 -33.59
C ASP A 541 -2.74 -30.24 -32.65
N ILE A 542 -2.66 -29.93 -31.35
CA ILE A 542 -3.68 -30.34 -30.37
C ILE A 542 -5.04 -29.70 -30.71
N TRP A 543 -5.06 -28.40 -30.99
CA TRP A 543 -6.30 -27.71 -31.34
C TRP A 543 -6.85 -28.12 -32.70
N SER A 544 -5.99 -28.37 -33.68
CA SER A 544 -6.42 -28.86 -34.99
C SER A 544 -7.03 -30.25 -34.85
N GLU A 545 -6.39 -31.19 -34.13
CA GLU A 545 -6.97 -32.52 -33.86
C GLU A 545 -8.35 -32.41 -33.21
N VAL A 546 -8.52 -31.58 -32.19
CA VAL A 546 -9.82 -31.43 -31.47
C VAL A 546 -10.89 -30.80 -32.36
N VAL A 547 -10.58 -29.69 -33.03
CA VAL A 547 -11.55 -28.98 -33.87
C VAL A 547 -11.90 -29.80 -35.11
N PHE A 548 -10.92 -30.44 -35.75
CA PHE A 548 -11.17 -31.30 -36.90
C PHE A 548 -11.92 -32.58 -36.52
N ASP A 549 -11.61 -33.22 -35.39
CA ASP A 549 -12.33 -34.42 -34.94
C ASP A 549 -13.80 -34.08 -34.59
N GLU A 550 -14.07 -32.94 -33.97
CA GLU A 550 -15.44 -32.52 -33.67
C GLU A 550 -16.23 -32.17 -34.94
N VAL A 551 -15.64 -31.40 -35.87
CA VAL A 551 -16.27 -31.08 -37.16
C VAL A 551 -16.50 -32.35 -38.00
N ARG A 552 -15.51 -33.27 -38.03
CA ARG A 552 -15.61 -34.54 -38.77
C ARG A 552 -16.68 -35.45 -38.20
N SER A 553 -16.79 -35.56 -36.87
CA SER A 553 -17.82 -36.39 -36.24
C SER A 553 -19.23 -35.85 -36.52
N ARG A 554 -19.45 -34.54 -36.47
CA ARG A 554 -20.74 -33.92 -36.83
C ARG A 554 -21.09 -34.09 -38.31
N LEU A 555 -20.12 -33.94 -39.22
CA LEU A 555 -20.33 -34.19 -40.65
C LEU A 555 -20.70 -35.66 -40.92
N SER A 556 -20.01 -36.62 -40.27
CA SER A 556 -20.31 -38.04 -40.45
C SER A 556 -21.70 -38.44 -39.93
N GLN A 557 -22.20 -37.80 -38.88
CA GLN A 557 -23.56 -38.03 -38.39
C GLN A 557 -24.62 -37.45 -39.35
N SER A 558 -24.35 -36.30 -39.96
CA SER A 558 -25.26 -35.68 -40.94
C SER A 558 -25.46 -36.55 -42.19
N GLU A 559 -24.39 -37.12 -42.75
CA GLU A 559 -24.49 -37.99 -43.93
C GLU A 559 -25.30 -39.27 -43.65
N SER A 560 -25.18 -39.84 -42.44
CA SER A 560 -25.93 -41.03 -42.06
C SER A 560 -27.43 -40.80 -41.83
N GLY A 561 -27.85 -39.55 -41.56
CA GLY A 561 -29.25 -39.19 -41.28
C GLY A 561 -30.13 -39.04 -42.52
N ILE A 562 -29.56 -38.77 -43.70
CA ILE A 562 -30.35 -38.43 -44.91
C ILE A 562 -30.74 -39.67 -45.73
N SER A 563 -30.17 -40.85 -45.49
CA SER A 563 -30.40 -42.04 -46.34
C SER A 563 -31.45 -43.05 -45.84
N ARG A 564 -32.30 -42.71 -44.87
CA ARG A 564 -33.36 -43.62 -44.37
C ARG A 564 -34.76 -43.01 -44.41
N ASN A 565 -35.18 -42.55 -45.58
CA ASN A 565 -36.60 -42.48 -45.95
C ASN A 565 -36.76 -43.02 -47.37
N ASN A 566 -36.48 -44.31 -47.54
CA ASN A 566 -37.12 -45.10 -48.58
C ASN A 566 -37.73 -46.32 -47.89
N SER A 567 -38.97 -46.15 -47.47
CA SER A 567 -39.91 -47.22 -47.21
C SER A 567 -40.05 -48.06 -48.48
N ARG A 568 -39.26 -49.13 -48.60
CA ARG A 568 -39.66 -50.29 -49.39
C ARG A 568 -39.84 -51.45 -48.41
N THR A 569 -41.09 -51.60 -48.01
CA THR A 569 -41.72 -52.90 -47.77
C THR A 569 -41.22 -53.89 -48.81
N ASP A 570 -40.44 -54.87 -48.39
CA ASP A 570 -40.37 -56.16 -49.08
C ASP A 570 -40.25 -57.26 -48.03
N ILE A 571 -41.43 -57.84 -47.78
CA ILE A 571 -41.63 -59.13 -47.14
C ILE A 571 -40.97 -60.16 -48.06
N SER A 572 -39.90 -60.81 -47.63
CA SER A 572 -39.55 -62.12 -48.21
C SER A 572 -39.05 -63.08 -47.14
N PHE A 573 -39.73 -64.23 -47.15
CA PHE A 573 -39.60 -65.34 -46.24
C PHE A 573 -38.20 -65.92 -46.26
N GLY A 574 -37.62 -66.07 -45.07
CA GLY A 574 -36.46 -66.91 -44.86
C GLY A 574 -36.81 -68.38 -45.02
N LYS A 575 -36.01 -69.10 -45.81
CA LYS A 575 -35.67 -70.50 -45.49
C LYS A 575 -34.43 -70.94 -46.26
N ASN A 576 -33.65 -71.76 -45.56
CA ASN A 576 -32.46 -72.50 -45.98
C ASN A 576 -31.17 -71.70 -46.09
N ASN A 577 -30.24 -71.99 -45.16
CA ASN A 577 -29.12 -72.79 -45.61
C ASN A 577 -28.59 -73.72 -44.52
N ASN A 578 -28.49 -74.97 -44.95
CA ASN A 578 -27.98 -76.12 -44.27
C ASN A 578 -26.58 -76.40 -44.82
N SER A 579 -25.78 -77.10 -44.02
CA SER A 579 -24.63 -77.91 -44.43
C SER A 579 -23.20 -77.31 -44.38
N LYS A 580 -22.45 -77.94 -43.46
CA LYS A 580 -21.24 -78.74 -43.71
C LYS A 580 -19.87 -78.06 -43.74
N ASN A 581 -19.13 -78.37 -42.67
CA ASN A 581 -17.86 -79.11 -42.65
C ASN A 581 -16.71 -78.60 -43.53
N SER A 582 -15.63 -78.18 -42.87
CA SER A 582 -14.28 -78.56 -43.27
C SER A 582 -13.35 -78.59 -42.07
N ASN A 583 -12.80 -79.78 -41.82
CA ASN A 583 -11.71 -80.07 -40.91
C ASN A 583 -10.36 -79.54 -41.44
N ASN A 584 -9.40 -79.52 -40.49
CA ASN A 584 -7.98 -79.89 -40.62
C ASN A 584 -6.88 -78.80 -40.71
N SER A 585 -6.06 -78.82 -39.65
CA SER A 585 -4.59 -78.90 -39.65
C SER A 585 -3.78 -77.63 -39.98
N LYS A 586 -3.10 -77.03 -38.97
CA LYS A 586 -1.71 -77.37 -38.55
C LYS A 586 -1.12 -76.29 -37.61
N ASN A 587 -0.46 -76.80 -36.57
CA ASN A 587 0.60 -76.20 -35.73
C ASN A 587 1.21 -74.85 -36.16
N SER A 588 1.29 -73.92 -35.20
CA SER A 588 2.51 -73.12 -35.01
C SER A 588 2.61 -72.59 -33.57
N ASN A 589 3.66 -73.03 -32.88
CA ASN A 589 4.14 -72.48 -31.61
C ASN A 589 4.47 -71.00 -31.78
N ASN A 590 3.95 -70.14 -30.90
CA ASN A 590 4.61 -68.87 -30.62
C ASN A 590 4.39 -68.45 -29.16
N SER A 591 5.21 -69.03 -28.30
CA SER A 591 5.66 -68.38 -27.07
C SER A 591 6.57 -67.22 -27.45
N LYS A 592 6.16 -65.99 -27.13
CA LYS A 592 7.08 -64.92 -26.71
C LYS A 592 6.32 -63.83 -25.98
N ASN A 593 6.24 -64.09 -24.68
CA ASN A 593 6.18 -63.09 -23.63
C ASN A 593 7.34 -62.08 -23.79
N SER A 594 7.13 -60.89 -23.24
CA SER A 594 8.12 -59.90 -22.79
C SER A 594 8.22 -58.60 -23.58
N ASN A 595 8.17 -57.51 -22.79
CA ASN A 595 8.68 -56.15 -23.04
C ASN A 595 7.70 -55.14 -23.64
N ASN A 596 6.76 -54.68 -22.81
CA ASN A 596 5.92 -53.52 -23.07
C ASN A 596 6.35 -52.29 -22.25
N SER A 597 7.66 -52.03 -22.13
CA SER A 597 8.22 -50.97 -21.27
C SER A 597 9.20 -50.00 -21.96
N ASP A 598 9.19 -49.89 -23.29
CA ASP A 598 10.10 -48.99 -24.04
C ASP A 598 9.41 -47.88 -24.85
N ASN A 599 8.10 -47.68 -24.72
CA ASN A 599 7.40 -46.63 -25.47
C ASN A 599 7.56 -45.21 -24.89
N ASP A 600 8.09 -45.05 -23.68
CA ASP A 600 8.21 -43.74 -23.04
C ASP A 600 9.41 -42.91 -23.56
N SER A 601 10.48 -43.55 -24.07
CA SER A 601 11.64 -42.81 -24.62
C SER A 601 11.44 -42.34 -26.05
N LYS A 602 10.51 -42.95 -26.81
CA LYS A 602 10.24 -42.57 -28.20
C LYS A 602 9.41 -41.29 -28.35
N SER A 603 8.73 -40.84 -27.30
CA SER A 603 7.90 -39.62 -27.38
C SER A 603 8.72 -38.32 -27.49
N ILE A 604 10.02 -38.36 -27.14
CA ILE A 604 10.94 -37.24 -27.38
C ILE A 604 11.71 -37.44 -28.70
N GLU A 605 11.89 -38.68 -29.16
CA GLU A 605 12.47 -38.97 -30.48
C GLU A 605 11.50 -38.74 -31.66
N LEU A 606 10.18 -38.69 -31.43
CA LEU A 606 9.18 -38.57 -32.50
C LEU A 606 8.91 -37.14 -32.99
N GLU A 607 9.65 -36.13 -32.54
CA GLU A 607 9.75 -34.86 -33.29
C GLU A 607 10.75 -34.93 -34.47
N LYS A 608 11.39 -36.09 -34.72
CA LYS A 608 12.06 -36.40 -35.98
C LYS A 608 11.13 -37.14 -36.96
N LYS A 609 10.09 -36.45 -37.39
CA LYS A 609 9.46 -36.51 -38.72
C LYS A 609 8.89 -35.13 -38.99
#